data_AF-A0A955D9B8-F1
#
_entry.id   AF-A0A955D9B8-F1
#
_cell.length_a   1.000
_cell.length_b   1.000
_cell.length_c   1.000
_cell.angle_alpha   90.00
_cell.angle_beta   90.00
_cell.angle_gamma   90.00
#
_symmetry.space_group_name_H-M   'P 1'
#
loop_
_entity.id
_entity.type
_entity.pdbx_description
1 polymer ?
#
loop_
_entity_poly.entity_id
_entity_poly.type
_entity_poly.pdbx_seq_one_letter_code
_entity_poly.pdbx_strand_id
1 'polypeptide(L)'
;YVTAIAGNADSGGAAAKIRTGGVTPEAFPTPRHVAEFIHACAAAQVPFKATAGLHHPVRGEHRLTYEANSPRGVMHGFLNLFLAAALARARRLDVAATVAVLEDTSPDSFRFTDDGASWRNHTIDLVSLAKVREAFALGFGSCSFDEPVEDLKGLGLL
;
A
#
# COMPACT_ATOMS: atom_id res chain seq x y z
N TYR A 1 7.64 -8.99 -12.20
CA TYR A 1 7.18 -9.98 -11.21
C TYR A 1 5.69 -9.78 -10.93
N VAL A 2 4.80 -10.55 -11.55
CA VAL A 2 3.37 -10.62 -11.15
C VAL A 2 3.24 -11.83 -10.23
N THR A 3 2.93 -11.61 -8.95
CA THR A 3 2.98 -12.70 -7.95
C THR A 3 1.69 -13.52 -7.89
N ALA A 4 0.63 -13.15 -8.62
CA ALA A 4 -0.48 -14.01 -9.09
C ALA A 4 -1.62 -13.13 -9.63
N ILE A 5 -2.40 -13.67 -10.58
CA ILE A 5 -3.76 -13.24 -10.87
C ILE A 5 -4.68 -14.32 -10.29
N ALA A 6 -5.64 -13.94 -9.43
CA ALA A 6 -6.65 -14.84 -8.92
C ALA A 6 -8.00 -14.47 -9.55
N GLY A 7 -8.59 -15.38 -10.32
CA GLY A 7 -9.96 -15.28 -10.82
C GLY A 7 -10.83 -16.31 -10.13
N ASN A 8 -12.04 -15.92 -9.73
CA ASN A 8 -13.07 -16.88 -9.34
C ASN A 8 -13.92 -17.17 -10.59
N ALA A 9 -13.94 -18.44 -11.02
CA ALA A 9 -14.57 -18.86 -12.28
C ALA A 9 -16.09 -18.62 -12.32
N ASP A 10 -16.73 -18.45 -11.16
CA ASP A 10 -18.18 -18.36 -11.06
C ASP A 10 -18.70 -16.94 -10.74
N SER A 11 -17.82 -15.92 -10.66
CA SER A 11 -18.23 -14.54 -10.30
C SER A 11 -17.33 -13.45 -10.89
N GLY A 12 -17.41 -13.22 -12.21
CA GLY A 12 -17.36 -11.86 -12.76
C GLY A 12 -16.11 -10.98 -12.57
N GLY A 13 -14.89 -11.53 -12.46
CA GLY A 13 -13.65 -10.75 -12.59
C GLY A 13 -12.40 -11.40 -11.99
N ALA A 14 -11.23 -11.10 -12.56
CA ALA A 14 -9.93 -11.49 -12.02
C ALA A 14 -9.27 -10.32 -11.28
N ALA A 15 -8.61 -10.58 -10.16
CA ALA A 15 -7.86 -9.59 -9.38
C ALA A 15 -6.38 -9.99 -9.28
N ALA A 16 -5.49 -8.99 -9.32
CA ALA A 16 -4.07 -9.19 -9.12
C ALA A 16 -3.70 -9.26 -7.63
N LYS A 17 -2.58 -9.91 -7.33
CA LYS A 17 -2.00 -9.93 -6.00
C LYS A 17 -0.52 -9.58 -6.06
N ILE A 18 -0.11 -8.61 -5.24
CA ILE A 18 1.30 -8.32 -4.98
C ILE A 18 1.69 -8.79 -3.58
N ARG A 19 2.88 -9.38 -3.48
CA ARG A 19 3.54 -9.63 -2.19
C ARG A 19 4.49 -8.48 -1.89
N THR A 20 4.38 -7.89 -0.70
CA THR A 20 5.12 -6.68 -0.30
C THR A 20 6.17 -6.94 0.77
N GLY A 21 6.38 -8.19 1.19
CA GLY A 21 7.41 -8.52 2.16
C GLY A 21 7.51 -10.00 2.51
N GLY A 22 8.33 -10.29 3.52
CA GLY A 22 8.60 -11.61 4.08
C GLY A 22 9.55 -11.52 5.26
N VAL A 23 10.21 -12.64 5.60
CA VAL A 23 11.13 -12.73 6.75
C VAL A 23 12.60 -12.44 6.39
N THR A 24 12.89 -12.11 5.13
CA THR A 24 14.22 -11.68 4.68
C THR A 24 14.12 -10.36 3.91
N PRO A 25 15.16 -9.52 3.89
CA PRO A 25 15.13 -8.24 3.18
C PRO A 25 14.78 -8.35 1.69
N GLU A 26 15.24 -9.42 1.03
CA GLU A 26 15.05 -9.66 -0.41
C GLU A 26 13.61 -10.01 -0.77
N ALA A 27 12.79 -10.38 0.22
CA ALA A 27 11.37 -10.66 0.03
C ALA A 27 10.53 -9.38 -0.16
N PHE A 28 11.11 -8.20 0.08
CA PHE A 28 10.44 -6.91 -0.08
C PHE A 28 10.72 -6.37 -1.50
N PRO A 29 9.69 -6.18 -2.35
CA PRO A 29 9.90 -5.55 -3.65
C PRO A 29 10.34 -4.10 -3.47
N THR A 30 11.11 -3.58 -4.41
CA THR A 30 11.47 -2.15 -4.42
C THR A 30 10.22 -1.28 -4.59
N PRO A 31 10.22 -0.03 -4.10
CA PRO A 31 9.15 0.93 -4.38
C PRO A 31 8.85 1.08 -5.87
N ARG A 32 9.88 1.05 -6.72
CA ARG A 32 9.73 1.03 -8.18
C ARG A 32 8.87 -0.15 -8.66
N HIS A 33 9.19 -1.37 -8.25
CA HIS A 33 8.42 -2.55 -8.64
C HIS A 33 6.96 -2.47 -8.15
N VAL A 34 6.71 -1.94 -6.96
CA VAL A 34 5.36 -1.71 -6.44
C VAL A 34 4.62 -0.67 -7.28
N ALA A 35 5.26 0.45 -7.63
CA ALA A 35 4.68 1.48 -8.48
C ALA A 35 4.35 0.94 -9.89
N GLU A 36 5.29 0.24 -10.53
CA GLU A 36 5.07 -0.40 -11.84
C GLU A 36 3.92 -1.40 -11.80
N PHE A 37 3.80 -2.18 -10.72
CA PHE A 37 2.67 -3.08 -10.51
C PHE A 37 1.34 -2.33 -10.41
N ILE A 38 1.26 -1.25 -9.62
CA ILE A 38 0.06 -0.41 -9.50
C ILE A 38 -0.33 0.14 -10.88
N HIS A 39 0.64 0.67 -11.61
CA HIS A 39 0.42 1.24 -12.95
C HIS A 39 -0.03 0.18 -13.96
N ALA A 40 0.57 -1.01 -13.95
CA ALA A 40 0.15 -2.13 -14.79
C ALA A 40 -1.29 -2.57 -14.49
N CYS A 41 -1.67 -2.66 -13.21
CA CYS A 41 -3.04 -2.96 -12.80
C CYS A 41 -4.01 -1.88 -13.28
N ALA A 42 -3.64 -0.60 -13.13
CA ALA A 42 -4.46 0.53 -13.58
C ALA A 42 -4.63 0.51 -15.11
N ALA A 43 -3.56 0.26 -15.88
CA ALA A 43 -3.63 0.17 -17.33
C ALA A 43 -4.50 -1.01 -17.81
N ALA A 44 -4.40 -2.16 -17.13
CA ALA A 44 -5.17 -3.35 -17.45
C ALA A 44 -6.61 -3.34 -16.91
N GLN A 45 -7.00 -2.31 -16.14
CA GLN A 45 -8.28 -2.26 -15.40
C GLN A 45 -8.50 -3.48 -14.49
N VAL A 46 -7.42 -3.99 -13.89
CA VAL A 46 -7.46 -5.13 -12.97
C VAL A 46 -7.31 -4.61 -11.54
N PRO A 47 -8.27 -4.87 -10.64
CA PRO A 47 -8.11 -4.54 -9.24
C PRO A 47 -7.03 -5.42 -8.59
N PHE A 48 -6.47 -4.99 -7.47
CA PHE A 48 -5.48 -5.75 -6.75
C PHE A 48 -5.68 -5.74 -5.24
N LYS A 49 -5.05 -6.72 -4.59
CA LYS A 49 -4.76 -6.68 -3.15
C LYS A 49 -3.27 -6.87 -2.89
N ALA A 50 -2.80 -6.31 -1.78
CA ALA A 50 -1.42 -6.49 -1.33
C ALA A 50 -1.35 -7.47 -0.15
N THR A 51 -0.23 -8.14 0.02
CA THR A 51 -0.09 -9.17 1.05
C THR A 51 1.34 -9.24 1.57
N ALA A 52 1.49 -9.61 2.85
CA ALA A 52 2.76 -9.78 3.55
C ALA A 52 3.57 -8.49 3.71
N GLY A 53 4.09 -8.24 4.93
CA GLY A 53 5.01 -7.13 5.20
C GLY A 53 4.37 -5.74 5.29
N LEU A 54 3.04 -5.64 5.39
CA LEU A 54 2.29 -4.39 5.57
C LEU A 54 1.75 -4.29 7.01
N HIS A 55 2.66 -4.22 7.97
CA HIS A 55 2.34 -4.14 9.39
C HIS A 55 2.22 -2.70 9.90
N HIS A 56 2.90 -1.77 9.22
CA HIS A 56 3.09 -0.40 9.67
C HIS A 56 2.37 0.58 8.73
N PRO A 57 1.81 1.68 9.25
CA PRO A 57 1.09 2.67 8.43
C PRO A 57 2.01 3.36 7.44
N VAL A 58 3.21 3.74 7.90
CA VAL A 58 4.20 4.48 7.12
C VAL A 58 5.45 3.62 6.90
N ARG A 59 6.10 3.76 5.74
CA ARG A 59 7.36 3.08 5.42
C ARG A 59 8.42 3.36 6.50
N GLY A 60 9.12 2.33 6.93
CA GLY A 60 10.16 2.48 7.94
C GLY A 60 11.05 1.25 8.07
N GLU A 61 12.06 1.33 8.92
CA GLU A 61 12.90 0.19 9.28
C GLU A 61 12.32 -0.53 10.50
N HIS A 62 12.03 -1.82 10.36
CA HIS A 62 11.39 -2.65 11.38
C HIS A 62 12.05 -4.02 11.47
N ARG A 63 11.78 -4.75 12.56
CA ARG A 63 12.19 -6.15 12.71
C ARG A 63 11.41 -7.03 11.74
N LEU A 64 12.08 -7.92 11.02
CA LEU A 64 11.45 -8.77 10.00
C LEU A 64 10.59 -9.91 10.59
N THR A 65 10.80 -10.22 11.87
CA THR A 65 10.03 -11.18 12.65
C THR A 65 9.78 -10.65 14.06
N TYR A 66 8.92 -11.32 14.81
CA TYR A 66 8.61 -10.98 16.21
C TYR A 66 9.75 -11.27 17.20
N GLU A 67 10.82 -11.92 16.77
CA GLU A 67 11.95 -12.27 17.64
C GLU A 67 12.76 -11.02 18.03
N ALA A 68 13.24 -10.99 19.28
CA ALA A 68 13.94 -9.83 19.83
C ALA A 68 15.17 -9.42 19.00
N ASN A 69 15.93 -10.41 18.51
CA ASN A 69 17.16 -10.24 17.72
C ASN A 69 16.94 -10.46 16.22
N SER A 70 15.69 -10.33 15.75
CA SER A 70 15.36 -10.47 14.33
C SER A 70 16.15 -9.45 13.49
N PRO A 71 16.63 -9.84 12.29
CA PRO A 71 17.15 -8.88 11.32
C PRO A 71 16.16 -7.73 11.11
N ARG A 72 16.69 -6.54 10.88
CA ARG A 72 15.89 -5.37 10.54
C ARG A 72 15.91 -5.16 9.03
N GLY A 73 14.82 -4.62 8.51
CA GLY A 73 14.69 -4.28 7.09
C GLY A 73 13.66 -3.20 6.88
N VAL A 74 13.72 -2.56 5.71
CA VAL A 74 12.77 -1.51 5.35
C VAL A 74 11.47 -2.14 4.85
N MET A 75 10.38 -1.90 5.56
CA MET A 75 9.04 -2.36 5.21
C MET A 75 8.24 -1.26 4.51
N HIS A 76 7.30 -1.66 3.66
CA HIS A 76 6.34 -0.71 3.07
C HIS A 76 5.28 -0.32 4.08
N GLY A 77 4.83 0.93 4.02
CA GLY A 77 3.67 1.39 4.78
C GLY A 77 2.36 1.11 4.06
N PHE A 78 1.31 0.66 4.76
CA PHE A 78 0.01 0.48 4.13
C PHE A 78 -0.64 1.81 3.71
N LEU A 79 -0.45 2.90 4.47
CA LEU A 79 -0.91 4.23 4.05
C LEU A 79 -0.17 4.71 2.80
N ASN A 80 1.14 4.49 2.72
CA ASN A 80 1.91 4.75 1.50
C ASN A 80 1.30 4.03 0.30
N LEU A 81 1.06 2.72 0.44
CA LEU A 81 0.57 1.88 -0.66
C LEU A 81 -0.82 2.32 -1.13
N PHE A 82 -1.79 2.46 -0.23
CA PHE A 82 -3.17 2.79 -0.61
C PHE A 82 -3.27 4.21 -1.15
N LEU A 83 -2.57 5.17 -0.57
CA LEU A 83 -2.59 6.54 -1.07
C LEU A 83 -1.86 6.66 -2.41
N ALA A 84 -0.75 5.94 -2.61
CA ALA A 84 -0.07 5.85 -3.91
C ALA A 84 -1.01 5.28 -4.98
N ALA A 85 -1.72 4.18 -4.68
CA ALA A 85 -2.67 3.57 -5.60
C ALA A 85 -3.86 4.50 -5.92
N ALA A 86 -4.39 5.17 -4.90
CA ALA A 86 -5.50 6.11 -5.06
C ALA A 86 -5.11 7.31 -5.92
N LEU A 87 -3.96 7.93 -5.63
CA LEU A 87 -3.51 9.08 -6.38
C LEU A 87 -3.04 8.69 -7.80
N ALA A 88 -2.39 7.54 -8.00
CA ALA A 88 -2.06 7.04 -9.34
C ALA A 88 -3.34 6.82 -10.17
N ARG A 89 -4.39 6.24 -9.58
CA ARG A 89 -5.65 5.93 -10.28
C ARG A 89 -6.51 7.17 -10.56
N ALA A 90 -6.67 8.05 -9.58
CA ALA A 90 -7.60 9.18 -9.65
C ALA A 90 -6.92 10.47 -10.16
N ARG A 91 -5.66 10.70 -9.80
CA ARG A 91 -4.89 11.92 -10.15
C ARG A 91 -3.86 11.69 -11.24
N ARG A 92 -3.71 10.45 -11.74
CA ARG A 92 -2.79 10.07 -12.83
C ARG A 92 -1.34 10.48 -12.55
N LEU A 93 -0.88 10.32 -11.29
CA LEU A 93 0.55 10.43 -11.01
C LEU A 93 1.32 9.44 -11.87
N ASP A 94 2.46 9.87 -12.38
CA ASP A 94 3.37 9.00 -13.08
C ASP A 94 4.08 8.03 -12.12
N VAL A 95 4.86 7.11 -12.68
CA VAL A 95 5.58 6.11 -11.89
C VAL A 95 6.61 6.77 -10.96
N ALA A 96 7.24 7.88 -11.36
CA ALA A 96 8.23 8.59 -10.54
C ALA A 96 7.62 9.14 -9.25
N ALA A 97 6.51 9.85 -9.37
CA ALA A 97 5.82 10.43 -8.23
C ALA A 97 5.09 9.36 -7.40
N THR A 98 4.61 8.28 -8.02
CA THR A 98 4.08 7.11 -7.28
C THR A 98 5.16 6.48 -6.39
N VAL A 99 6.39 6.36 -6.90
CA VAL A 99 7.53 5.89 -6.10
C VAL A 99 7.84 6.84 -4.94
N ALA A 100 7.77 8.15 -5.15
CA ALA A 100 8.02 9.11 -4.08
C ALA A 100 7.01 8.97 -2.91
N VAL A 101 5.73 8.66 -3.21
CA VAL A 101 4.73 8.34 -2.16
C VAL A 101 5.13 7.05 -1.42
N LEU A 102 5.56 6.03 -2.15
CA LEU A 102 5.93 4.72 -1.60
C LEU A 102 7.23 4.74 -0.79
N GLU A 103 8.12 5.71 -1.06
CA GLU A 103 9.40 5.92 -0.37
C GLU A 103 9.31 6.83 0.85
N ASP A 104 8.21 7.57 1.01
CA ASP A 104 8.08 8.54 2.09
C ASP A 104 8.02 7.86 3.47
N THR A 105 8.97 8.20 4.33
CA THR A 105 9.07 7.67 5.70
C THR A 105 8.52 8.63 6.75
N SER A 106 8.01 9.80 6.34
CA SER A 106 7.52 10.84 7.25
C SER A 106 6.00 10.76 7.40
N PRO A 107 5.48 10.44 8.59
CA PRO A 107 4.03 10.45 8.84
C PRO A 107 3.38 11.80 8.54
N ASP A 108 4.08 12.91 8.79
CA ASP A 108 3.60 14.28 8.55
C ASP A 108 3.33 14.60 7.07
N SER A 109 3.88 13.79 6.15
CA SER A 109 3.61 13.90 4.73
C SER A 109 2.19 13.45 4.37
N PHE A 110 1.55 12.66 5.24
CA PHE A 110 0.21 12.09 5.06
C PHE A 110 -0.80 12.85 5.91
N ARG A 111 -1.89 13.30 5.30
CA ARG A 111 -2.99 13.95 6.04
C ARG A 111 -4.32 13.36 5.63
N PHE A 112 -5.17 13.13 6.63
CA PHE A 112 -6.51 12.60 6.47
C PHE A 112 -7.48 13.58 7.14
N THR A 113 -8.56 13.91 6.44
CA THR A 113 -9.61 14.81 6.91
C THR A 113 -10.97 14.23 6.52
N ASP A 114 -12.06 14.82 7.02
CA ASP A 114 -13.42 14.43 6.63
C ASP A 114 -13.68 14.59 5.12
N ASP A 115 -12.92 15.46 4.44
CA ASP A 115 -13.05 15.74 3.02
C ASP A 115 -12.19 14.84 2.12
N GLY A 116 -11.23 14.09 2.69
CA GLY A 116 -10.37 13.20 1.91
C GLY A 116 -8.98 12.97 2.51
N ALA A 117 -8.00 12.76 1.63
CA ALA A 117 -6.63 12.48 2.01
C ALA A 117 -5.62 13.24 1.14
N SER A 118 -4.40 13.42 1.65
CA SER A 118 -3.32 14.01 0.89
C SER A 118 -1.96 13.43 1.24
N TRP A 119 -1.10 13.39 0.23
CA TRP A 119 0.34 13.23 0.40
C TRP A 119 1.02 14.49 -0.13
N ARG A 120 1.69 15.24 0.75
CA ARG A 120 2.28 16.55 0.43
C ARG A 120 1.27 17.46 -0.28
N ASN A 121 1.54 17.85 -1.53
CA ASN A 121 0.68 18.69 -2.37
C ASN A 121 -0.31 17.90 -3.24
N HIS A 122 -0.32 16.57 -3.18
CA HIS A 122 -1.24 15.73 -3.92
C HIS A 122 -2.45 15.37 -3.06
N THR A 123 -3.62 15.84 -3.47
CA THR A 123 -4.88 15.65 -2.75
C THR A 123 -5.82 14.71 -3.49
N ILE A 124 -6.64 13.99 -2.74
CA ILE A 124 -7.76 13.20 -3.24
C ILE A 124 -8.97 13.40 -2.33
N ASP A 125 -10.12 13.70 -2.92
CA ASP A 125 -11.37 13.85 -2.19
C ASP A 125 -11.91 12.49 -1.73
N LEU A 126 -12.76 12.50 -0.69
CA LEU A 126 -13.32 11.31 -0.07
C LEU A 126 -14.08 10.42 -1.08
N VAL A 127 -14.80 11.02 -2.03
CA VAL A 127 -15.60 10.27 -3.02
C VAL A 127 -14.67 9.52 -3.98
N SER A 128 -13.63 10.18 -4.49
CA SER A 128 -12.62 9.54 -5.33
C SER A 128 -11.83 8.47 -4.58
N LEU A 129 -11.46 8.73 -3.32
CA LEU A 129 -10.75 7.79 -2.47
C LEU A 129 -11.58 6.53 -2.22
N ALA A 130 -12.86 6.68 -1.87
CA ALA A 130 -13.79 5.57 -1.67
C ALA A 130 -13.92 4.70 -2.93
N LYS A 131 -14.08 5.32 -4.11
CA LYS A 131 -14.15 4.60 -5.39
C LYS A 131 -12.90 3.76 -5.66
N VAL A 132 -11.70 4.28 -5.40
CA VAL A 132 -10.45 3.53 -5.61
C VAL A 132 -10.37 2.36 -4.61
N ARG A 133 -10.70 2.59 -3.34
CA ARG A 133 -10.70 1.54 -2.31
C ARG A 133 -11.66 0.40 -2.66
N GLU A 134 -12.82 0.71 -3.23
CA GLU A 134 -13.86 -0.28 -3.54
C GLU A 134 -13.63 -1.04 -4.84
N ALA A 135 -13.01 -0.40 -5.84
CA ALA A 135 -12.93 -0.95 -7.19
C ALA A 135 -11.50 -1.23 -7.69
N PHE A 136 -10.45 -0.83 -6.95
CA PHE A 136 -9.08 -0.94 -7.46
C PHE A 136 -8.08 -1.45 -6.41
N ALA A 137 -7.92 -0.77 -5.28
CA ALA A 137 -7.02 -1.17 -4.21
C ALA A 137 -7.83 -1.82 -3.08
N LEU A 138 -8.12 -3.11 -3.24
CA LEU A 138 -9.20 -3.79 -2.52
C LEU A 138 -8.91 -4.09 -1.05
N GLY A 139 -7.64 -4.19 -0.69
CA GLY A 139 -7.25 -4.52 0.68
C GLY A 139 -5.83 -5.03 0.80
N PHE A 140 -5.42 -5.26 2.04
CA PHE A 140 -4.14 -5.85 2.37
C PHE A 140 -4.28 -6.97 3.39
N GLY A 141 -3.30 -7.88 3.41
CA GLY A 141 -3.20 -8.92 4.44
C GLY A 141 -2.09 -8.59 5.44
N SER A 142 -2.44 -8.59 6.73
CA SER A 142 -1.51 -8.53 7.86
C SER A 142 -1.60 -9.81 8.67
N CYS A 143 -0.48 -10.22 9.29
CA CYS A 143 -0.45 -11.36 10.22
C CYS A 143 -0.90 -10.99 11.64
N SER A 144 -1.10 -9.70 11.90
CA SER A 144 -1.57 -9.15 13.16
C SER A 144 -2.60 -8.05 12.89
N PHE A 145 -3.63 -7.99 13.73
CA PHE A 145 -4.56 -6.85 13.76
C PHE A 145 -4.10 -5.78 14.75
N ASP A 146 -3.38 -6.17 15.80
CA ASP A 146 -3.00 -5.26 16.87
C ASP A 146 -1.93 -4.27 16.40
N GLU A 147 -0.89 -4.72 15.67
CA GLU A 147 0.21 -3.84 15.25
C GLU A 147 -0.26 -2.69 14.35
N PRO A 148 -1.02 -2.92 13.26
CA PRO A 148 -1.51 -1.80 12.44
C PRO A 148 -2.38 -0.82 13.22
N VAL A 149 -3.20 -1.31 14.16
CA VAL A 149 -4.11 -0.47 14.96
C VAL A 149 -3.34 0.37 15.98
N GLU A 150 -2.42 -0.24 16.71
CA GLU A 150 -1.61 0.48 17.71
C GLU A 150 -0.71 1.52 17.05
N ASP A 151 -0.12 1.22 15.89
CA ASP A 151 0.65 2.21 15.15
C ASP A 151 -0.22 3.37 14.65
N LEU A 152 -1.46 3.11 14.20
CA LEU A 152 -2.39 4.17 13.80
C LEU A 152 -2.81 5.06 14.99
N LYS A 153 -3.06 4.47 16.17
CA LYS A 153 -3.29 5.23 17.40
C LYS A 153 -2.07 6.07 17.79
N GLY A 154 -0.87 5.51 17.64
CA GLY A 154 0.39 6.22 17.84
C GLY A 154 0.55 7.44 16.93
N LEU A 155 -0.09 7.42 15.76
CA LEU A 155 -0.17 8.56 14.83
C LEU A 155 -1.39 9.47 15.05
N GLY A 156 -2.27 9.16 16.01
CA GLY A 156 -3.50 9.92 16.27
C GLY A 156 -4.56 9.80 15.16
N LEU A 157 -4.54 8.72 14.39
CA LEU A 157 -5.47 8.46 13.29
C LEU A 157 -6.66 7.56 13.69
N LEU A 158 -6.66 7.05 14.92
CA LEU A 158 -7.71 6.22 15.53
C LEU A 158 -7.85 6.53 17.03
#